data_AF-A0A967SFY8-F1
#
_entry.id   AF-A0A967SFY8-F1
#
_cell.length_a   1.000
_cell.length_b   1.000
_cell.length_c   1.000
_cell.angle_alpha   90.00
_cell.angle_beta   90.00
_cell.angle_gamma   90.00
#
_symmetry.space_group_name_H-M   'P 1'
#
loop_
_entity.id
_entity.type
_entity.pdbx_description
1 polymer ?
#
loop_
_entity_poly.entity_id
_entity_poly.type
_entity_poly.pdbx_seq_one_letter_code
_entity_poly.pdbx_strand_id
1 'polypeptide(L)' 'PDHDSRPWYLWPNLLGLDAPLVAVLWCWFYAHVQGVALPGSIFLLLAGAVWSIYTTDRLL' A
#
# COMPACT_ATOMS: atom_id res chain seq x y z
N PRO A 1 27.84 9.04 22.36
CA PRO A 1 26.65 9.86 22.04
C PRO A 1 26.61 10.13 20.53
N ASP A 2 25.74 9.53 19.71
CA ASP A 2 24.40 9.03 19.98
C ASP A 2 24.05 7.95 18.95
N HIS A 3 23.05 7.15 19.31
CA HIS A 3 22.60 5.97 18.59
C HIS A 3 22.37 6.22 17.11
N ASP A 4 22.94 5.32 16.30
CA ASP A 4 22.71 5.06 14.87
C ASP A 4 21.26 4.61 14.62
N SER A 5 20.33 5.46 15.04
CA SER A 5 18.90 5.24 14.97
C SER A 5 18.49 5.60 13.56
N ARG A 6 18.64 4.65 12.63
CA ARG A 6 17.88 4.66 11.38
C ARG A 6 16.44 5.04 11.76
N PRO A 7 15.93 6.21 11.36
CA PRO A 7 14.64 6.67 11.84
C PRO A 7 13.60 5.61 11.50
N TRP A 8 13.02 4.98 12.52
CA TRP A 8 11.98 3.97 12.36
C TRP A 8 10.78 4.50 11.55
N TYR A 9 10.63 5.84 11.48
CA TYR A 9 9.67 6.56 10.65
C TYR A 9 9.95 6.57 9.15
N LEU A 10 11.17 6.23 8.71
CA LEU A 10 11.50 6.07 7.29
C LEU A 10 11.06 4.71 6.75
N TRP A 11 10.89 3.71 7.62
CA TRP A 11 10.50 2.36 7.21
C TRP A 11 9.14 2.30 6.50
N PRO A 12 8.05 2.95 6.95
CA PRO A 12 6.79 3.00 6.19
C PRO A 12 6.97 3.60 4.79
N ASN A 13 7.79 4.66 4.70
CA ASN A 13 8.10 5.35 3.46
C ASN A 13 9.01 4.50 2.54
N LEU A 14 9.93 3.70 3.10
CA LEU A 14 10.76 2.72 2.38
C LEU A 14 9.98 1.47 1.94
N LEU A 15 9.06 0.99 2.79
CA LEU A 15 8.19 -0.17 2.52
C LEU A 15 7.15 0.12 1.45
N GLY A 16 6.95 1.39 1.08
CA GLY A 16 6.12 1.73 -0.07
C GLY A 16 4.64 1.54 0.15
N LEU A 17 4.18 1.71 1.39
CA LEU A 17 2.79 1.49 1.78
C LEU A 17 1.83 2.56 1.22
N ASP A 18 2.36 3.68 0.71
CA ASP A 18 1.56 4.71 0.04
C ASP A 18 0.90 4.19 -1.25
N ALA A 19 1.64 3.44 -2.06
CA ALA A 19 1.14 2.87 -3.32
C ALA A 19 -0.06 1.91 -3.15
N PRO A 20 0.00 0.86 -2.30
CA PRO A 20 -1.13 -0.03 -2.07
C PRO A 20 -2.30 0.68 -1.39
N LEU A 21 -2.03 1.67 -0.53
CA LEU A 21 -3.07 2.44 0.14
C LEU A 21 -3.83 3.35 -0.83
N VAL A 22 -3.12 4.02 -1.75
CA VAL A 22 -3.73 4.78 -2.85
C VAL A 22 -4.54 3.86 -3.77
N ALA A 23 -4.02 2.68 -4.12
CA ALA A 23 -4.74 1.73 -4.97
C ALA A 23 -6.05 1.24 -4.34
N VAL A 24 -6.02 0.89 -3.05
CA VAL A 24 -7.22 0.48 -2.30
C VAL A 24 -8.23 1.61 -2.20
N LEU A 25 -7.79 2.83 -1.88
CA LEU A 25 -8.68 4.01 -1.83
C LEU A 25 -9.35 4.24 -3.18
N TRP A 26 -8.59 4.17 -4.27
CA TRP A 26 -9.14 4.36 -5.61
C TRP A 26 -10.16 3.28 -5.98
N CYS A 27 -9.85 2.02 -5.68
CA CYS A 27 -10.77 0.90 -5.88
C CYS A 27 -12.05 1.08 -5.05
N TRP A 28 -11.92 1.54 -3.80
CA TRP A 28 -13.05 1.78 -2.91
C TRP A 28 -13.95 2.93 -3.41
N PHE A 29 -13.36 4.05 -3.83
CA PHE A 29 -14.10 5.15 -4.43
C PHE A 29 -14.82 4.70 -5.71
N TYR A 30 -14.15 3.94 -6.57
CA TYR A 30 -14.74 3.42 -7.80
C TYR A 30 -15.92 2.49 -7.51
N ALA A 31 -15.77 1.57 -6.56
CA ALA A 31 -16.82 0.68 -6.08
C ALA A 31 -18.04 1.44 -5.57
N HIS A 32 -17.79 2.50 -4.79
CA HIS A 32 -18.82 3.36 -4.24
C HIS A 32 -19.58 4.10 -5.33
N VAL A 33 -18.89 4.66 -6.33
CA VAL A 33 -19.50 5.32 -7.50
C VAL A 33 -20.34 4.36 -8.33
N GLN A 34 -19.91 3.10 -8.46
CA GLN A 34 -20.66 2.06 -9.19
C GLN A 34 -21.80 1.45 -8.36
N GLY A 35 -21.91 1.77 -7.07
CA GLY A 35 -22.90 1.18 -6.16
C GLY A 35 -22.67 -0.32 -5.91
N VAL A 36 -21.45 -0.82 -6.12
CA VAL A 36 -21.09 -2.23 -5.95
C VAL A 36 -20.36 -2.43 -4.62
N ALA A 37 -20.85 -3.37 -3.81
CA ALA A 37 -20.14 -3.79 -2.61
C ALA A 37 -19.09 -4.86 -2.97
N LEU A 38 -17.81 -4.51 -2.88
CA LEU A 38 -16.74 -5.50 -3.00
C LEU A 38 -16.43 -6.12 -1.64
N PRO A 39 -16.20 -7.44 -1.56
CA PRO A 39 -15.73 -8.08 -0.35
C PRO A 39 -14.34 -7.56 0.05
N GLY A 40 -14.11 -7.45 1.37
CA GLY A 40 -12.86 -6.98 1.97
C GLY A 40 -11.61 -7.70 1.47
N SER A 41 -11.75 -8.97 1.07
CA SER A 41 -10.67 -9.80 0.51
C SER A 41 -10.09 -9.22 -0.78
N ILE A 42 -10.88 -8.56 -1.62
CA ILE A 42 -10.39 -7.95 -2.86
C ILE A 42 -9.46 -6.78 -2.56
N PHE A 43 -9.79 -5.95 -1.56
CA PHE A 43 -8.93 -4.85 -1.14
C PHE A 43 -7.61 -5.35 -0.54
N LEU A 44 -7.63 -6.44 0.23
CA LEU A 44 -6.41 -7.07 0.76
C LEU A 44 -5.53 -7.67 -0.34
N LEU A 45 -6.13 -8.36 -1.32
CA LEU A 45 -5.42 -8.90 -2.47
C LEU A 45 -4.82 -7.78 -3.34
N LEU A 46 -5.58 -6.71 -3.57
CA LEU A 46 -5.11 -5.54 -4.30
C LEU A 46 -3.95 -4.86 -3.59
N ALA A 47 -4.07 -4.62 -2.27
CA ALA A 47 -3.00 -4.06 -1.46
C ALA A 47 -1.75 -4.94 -1.50
N GLY A 48 -1.89 -6.26 -1.33
CA GLY A 48 -0.78 -7.21 -1.36
C GLY A 48 -0.10 -7.27 -2.73
N ALA A 49 -0.87 -7.29 -3.82
CA ALA A 49 -0.34 -7.30 -5.17
C ALA A 49 0.43 -6.01 -5.49
N VAL A 50 -0.17 -4.85 -5.22
CA VAL A 50 0.47 -3.54 -5.46
C VAL A 50 1.71 -3.39 -4.58
N TRP A 51 1.64 -3.81 -3.32
CA TRP A 51 2.79 -3.80 -2.42
C TRP A 51 3.92 -4.68 -2.92
N SER A 52 3.63 -5.91 -3.38
CA SER A 52 4.64 -6.83 -3.92
C SER A 52 5.28 -6.29 -5.19
N ILE A 53 4.51 -5.70 -6.11
CA ILE A 53 5.03 -5.11 -7.34
C ILE A 53 5.89 -3.88 -7.00
N TYR A 54 5.37 -2.97 -6.18
CA TYR A 54 6.07 -1.75 -5.81
C TYR A 54 7.38 -2.01 -5.05
N THR A 55 7.36 -2.94 -4.09
CA THR A 55 8.58 -3.34 -3.37
C THR A 55 9.59 -4.00 -4.30
N THR A 56 9.14 -4.84 -5.23
CA THR A 56 10.02 -5.46 -6.24
C THR A 56 10.62 -4.41 -7.19
N ASP A 57 9.80 -3.48 -7.69
CA ASP A 57 10.21 -2.37 -8.55
C ASP A 57 11.24 -1.46 -7.88
N ARG A 58 11.09 -1.20 -6.59
CA ARG A 58 12.05 -0.37 -5.83
C ARG A 58 13.37 -1.07 -5.51
N LEU A 59 13.38 -2.40 -5.49
CA LEU A 59 14.56 -3.22 -5.17
C LEU A 59 15.38 -3.60 -6.41
N LEU A 60 14.75 -3.59 -7.59
CA LEU A 60 15.37 -3.78 -8.91
C LEU A 60 16.00 -2.47 -9.43
#